data_AF-A0A5C3M9R2-F1
#
_entry.id   AF-A0A5C3M9R2-F1
#
_cell.length_a   1.000
_cell.length_b   1.000
_cell.length_c   1.000
_cell.angle_alpha   90.00
_cell.angle_beta   90.00
_cell.angle_gamma   90.00
#
_symmetry.space_group_name_H-M   'P 1'
#
loop_
_entity.id
_entity.type
_entity.pdbx_description
1 polymer ?
#
loop_
_entity_poly.entity_id
_entity_poly.type
_entity_poly.pdbx_seq_one_letter_code
_entity_poly.pdbx_strand_id
1 'polypeptide(L)'
;MLSVLVFLAGLTGAANVHFHLLYPETRGPLISAQEPEFCGGYNATSSTRAFFPLSGSLLNINTSHIHWTVLVSISNNATSFDNFLSDGEQLVAASFTEEHSNRTFCLPFDIAAVNIPAVTTDRWLKYHDSICFH
;
A
#
# COMPACT_ATOMS: atom_id res chain seq x y z
N MET A 1 29.96 -10.13 44.66
CA MET A 1 30.08 -10.66 43.29
C MET A 1 28.90 -10.12 42.51
N LEU A 2 29.10 -9.05 41.73
CA LEU A 2 28.01 -8.35 41.05
C LEU A 2 27.70 -9.06 39.71
N SER A 3 26.41 -9.37 39.54
CA SER A 3 25.80 -10.03 38.40
C SER A 3 25.94 -9.21 37.12
N VAL A 4 26.26 -9.85 35.99
CA VAL A 4 26.03 -9.27 34.65
C VAL A 4 25.27 -10.31 33.83
N LEU A 5 23.94 -10.20 33.88
CA LEU A 5 23.07 -10.68 32.81
C LEU A 5 23.47 -9.90 31.56
N VAL A 6 24.15 -10.54 30.61
CA VAL A 6 24.29 -10.00 29.26
C VAL A 6 22.93 -10.18 28.59
N PHE A 7 22.13 -9.12 28.61
CA PHE A 7 20.94 -8.98 27.79
C PHE A 7 21.37 -9.11 26.33
N LEU A 8 20.96 -10.21 25.70
CA LEU A 8 21.07 -10.42 24.27
C LEU A 8 20.15 -9.37 23.61
N ALA A 9 20.73 -8.24 23.20
CA ALA A 9 20.04 -7.23 22.41
C ALA A 9 19.67 -7.88 21.06
N GLY A 10 18.43 -8.35 20.97
CA GLY A 10 17.85 -8.87 19.75
C GLY A 10 17.89 -7.78 18.69
N LEU A 11 18.59 -8.05 17.58
CA LEU A 11 18.41 -7.32 16.33
C LEU A 11 16.96 -7.56 15.87
N THR A 12 16.05 -6.67 16.25
CA THR A 12 14.78 -6.50 15.53
C THR A 12 15.09 -5.72 14.25
N GLY A 13 15.77 -6.36 13.29
CA GLY A 13 15.73 -5.87 11.92
C GLY A 13 14.28 -5.98 11.47
N ALA A 14 13.62 -4.85 11.17
CA ALA A 14 12.36 -4.88 10.47
C ALA A 14 12.62 -5.58 9.14
N ALA A 15 12.25 -6.85 9.03
CA ALA A 15 12.31 -7.55 7.77
C ALA A 15 11.24 -6.89 6.89
N ASN A 16 11.67 -6.13 5.88
CA ASN A 16 10.74 -5.61 4.88
C ASN A 16 10.21 -6.82 4.11
N VAL A 17 8.92 -7.11 4.28
CA VAL A 17 8.24 -8.10 3.47
C VAL A 17 7.96 -7.46 2.11
N HIS A 18 8.68 -7.93 1.10
CA HIS A 18 8.48 -7.45 -0.26
C HIS A 18 7.16 -7.97 -0.81
N PHE A 19 6.39 -7.11 -1.46
CA PHE A 19 5.18 -7.47 -2.20
C PHE A 19 5.18 -6.82 -3.57
N HIS A 20 4.49 -7.45 -4.50
CA HIS A 20 4.33 -6.95 -5.86
C HIS A 20 2.83 -6.80 -6.14
N LEU A 21 2.40 -5.56 -6.37
CA LEU A 21 1.06 -5.27 -6.84
C LEU A 21 0.95 -5.60 -8.34
N LEU A 22 0.13 -6.59 -8.68
CA LEU A 22 -0.11 -7.04 -10.05
C LEU A 22 -1.28 -6.31 -10.72
N TYR A 23 -2.30 -5.94 -9.94
CA TYR A 23 -3.41 -5.12 -10.38
C TYR A 23 -3.98 -4.34 -9.18
N PRO A 24 -4.25 -3.04 -9.29
CA PRO A 24 -3.90 -2.17 -10.40
C PRO A 24 -2.38 -2.13 -10.67
N GLU A 25 -1.96 -1.76 -11.88
CA GLU A 25 -0.54 -1.58 -12.19
C GLU A 25 0.10 -0.49 -11.32
N THR A 26 1.36 -0.70 -10.91
CA THR A 26 2.17 0.25 -10.14
C THR A 26 2.59 1.47 -10.97
N ARG A 27 3.11 2.53 -10.31
CA ARG A 27 3.66 3.72 -11.00
C ARG A 27 4.84 3.42 -11.93
N GLY A 28 5.59 2.39 -11.60
CA GLY A 28 6.77 1.97 -12.32
C GLY A 28 7.17 0.55 -11.94
N PRO A 29 8.26 0.04 -12.52
CA PRO A 29 8.73 -1.31 -12.25
C PRO A 29 9.10 -1.50 -10.78
N LEU A 30 8.90 -2.72 -10.28
CA LEU A 30 9.30 -3.09 -8.92
C LEU A 30 10.84 -3.02 -8.78
N ILE A 31 11.31 -2.20 -7.84
CA ILE A 31 12.71 -2.17 -7.41
C ILE A 31 12.71 -2.43 -5.91
N SER A 32 12.96 -3.68 -5.50
CA SER A 32 12.75 -4.10 -4.11
C SER A 32 13.55 -3.31 -3.07
N ALA A 33 14.71 -2.76 -3.46
CA ALA A 33 15.49 -1.88 -2.58
C ALA A 33 14.81 -0.52 -2.32
N GLN A 34 13.90 -0.09 -3.19
CA GLN A 34 13.17 1.18 -3.12
C GLN A 34 11.74 1.00 -2.58
N GLU A 35 11.25 -0.21 -2.36
CA GLU A 35 9.92 -0.45 -1.79
C GLU A 35 9.64 0.31 -0.48
N PRO A 36 10.62 0.52 0.44
CA PRO A 36 10.39 1.36 1.63
C PRO A 36 10.25 2.86 1.34
N GLU A 37 10.62 3.32 0.14
CA GLU A 37 10.48 4.71 -0.28
C GLU A 37 9.03 5.01 -0.67
N PHE A 38 8.65 6.29 -0.66
CA PHE A 38 7.31 6.72 -1.05
C PHE A 38 6.93 6.18 -2.43
N CYS A 39 5.87 5.35 -2.45
CA CYS A 39 5.39 4.65 -3.63
C CYS A 39 6.51 3.97 -4.45
N GLY A 40 7.52 3.38 -3.78
CA GLY A 40 8.63 2.67 -4.42
C GLY A 40 9.69 3.57 -5.07
N GLY A 41 9.79 4.83 -4.66
CA GLY A 41 10.70 5.83 -5.23
C GLY A 41 10.10 6.61 -6.42
N TYR A 42 8.87 6.28 -6.82
CA TYR A 42 8.14 6.95 -7.91
C TYR A 42 7.30 8.12 -7.40
N ASN A 43 7.96 9.17 -6.90
CA ASN A 43 7.29 10.28 -6.22
C ASN A 43 6.42 11.15 -7.15
N ALA A 44 6.80 11.24 -8.42
CA ALA A 44 6.03 12.00 -9.41
C ALA A 44 4.74 11.28 -9.80
N THR A 45 3.69 12.05 -10.02
CA THR A 45 2.43 11.55 -10.55
C THR A 45 2.55 11.24 -12.05
N SER A 46 1.93 10.16 -12.50
CA SER A 46 1.82 9.83 -13.93
C SER A 46 0.77 10.73 -14.61
N SER A 47 1.14 11.25 -15.78
CA SER A 47 0.20 11.92 -16.70
C SER A 47 -0.74 10.94 -17.41
N THR A 48 -0.42 9.64 -17.41
CA THR A 48 -1.20 8.57 -18.04
C THR A 48 -1.76 7.65 -16.96
N ARG A 49 -3.07 7.73 -16.73
CA ARG A 49 -3.74 6.97 -15.67
C ARG A 49 -4.74 5.99 -16.26
N ALA A 50 -4.74 4.78 -15.74
CA ALA A 50 -5.75 3.77 -16.05
C ALA A 50 -7.01 3.96 -15.18
N PHE A 51 -8.13 3.37 -15.60
CA PHE A 51 -9.42 3.43 -14.90
C PHE A 51 -9.61 2.24 -13.95
N PHE A 52 -9.84 2.52 -12.68
CA PHE A 52 -10.13 1.54 -11.64
C PHE A 52 -11.59 1.66 -11.24
N PRO A 53 -12.39 0.58 -11.27
CA PRO A 53 -13.78 0.64 -10.84
C PRO A 53 -13.87 1.08 -9.38
N LEU A 54 -14.83 1.96 -9.06
CA LEU A 54 -15.04 2.36 -7.65
C LEU A 54 -15.60 1.22 -6.79
N SER A 55 -16.35 0.30 -7.38
CA SER A 55 -16.98 -0.82 -6.69
C SER A 55 -16.83 -2.12 -7.46
N GLY A 56 -16.90 -3.25 -6.73
CA GLY A 56 -16.73 -4.58 -7.32
C GLY A 56 -15.35 -4.83 -7.93
N SER A 57 -14.35 -4.04 -7.52
CA SER A 57 -12.98 -4.17 -7.98
C SER A 57 -12.18 -5.13 -7.11
N LEU A 58 -10.94 -5.41 -7.51
CA LEU A 58 -10.01 -6.25 -6.76
C LEU A 58 -8.61 -5.65 -6.77
N LEU A 59 -7.88 -5.85 -5.69
CA LEU A 59 -6.43 -5.68 -5.63
C LEU A 59 -5.80 -7.05 -5.77
N ASN A 60 -4.88 -7.20 -6.71
CA ASN A 60 -4.14 -8.42 -6.96
C ASN A 60 -2.68 -8.21 -6.54
N ILE A 61 -2.26 -8.93 -5.50
CA ILE A 61 -0.95 -8.76 -4.86
C ILE A 61 -0.25 -10.12 -4.86
N ASN A 62 1.07 -10.14 -5.07
CA ASN A 62 1.90 -11.31 -4.89
C ASN A 62 2.95 -11.02 -3.80
N THR A 63 3.16 -11.97 -2.90
CA THR A 63 4.20 -11.89 -1.87
C THR A 63 4.90 -13.23 -1.70
N SER A 64 6.19 -13.21 -1.42
CA SER A 64 6.99 -14.41 -1.14
C SER A 64 7.07 -14.75 0.35
N HIS A 65 6.46 -13.92 1.21
CA HIS A 65 6.46 -14.10 2.65
C HIS A 65 5.06 -14.52 3.15
N ILE A 66 5.07 -15.31 4.23
CA ILE A 66 3.88 -15.61 5.03
C ILE A 66 3.74 -14.54 6.12
N HIS A 67 2.51 -14.20 6.51
CA HIS A 67 2.21 -13.11 7.46
C HIS A 67 2.61 -11.73 6.92
N TRP A 68 1.69 -11.10 6.23
CA TRP A 68 1.83 -9.74 5.74
C TRP A 68 0.57 -8.96 6.05
N THR A 69 0.73 -7.64 6.13
CA THR A 69 -0.38 -6.73 6.35
C THR A 69 -0.32 -5.68 5.26
N VAL A 70 -1.48 -5.30 4.73
CA VAL A 70 -1.58 -4.23 3.74
C VAL A 70 -2.46 -3.09 4.22
N LEU A 71 -1.97 -1.87 4.06
CA LEU A 71 -2.79 -0.68 4.15
C LEU A 71 -2.86 -0.01 2.79
N VAL A 72 -4.09 0.31 2.35
CA VAL A 72 -4.33 0.98 1.09
C VAL A 72 -4.81 2.39 1.34
N SER A 73 -4.08 3.40 0.85
CA SER A 73 -4.49 4.80 0.93
C SER A 73 -4.74 5.42 -0.43
N ILE A 74 -5.72 6.32 -0.52
CA ILE A 74 -6.16 6.93 -1.78
C ILE A 74 -6.07 8.45 -1.80
N SER A 75 -5.46 8.99 -2.86
CA SER A 75 -5.37 10.42 -3.13
C SER A 75 -5.17 10.71 -4.62
N ASN A 76 -5.78 11.76 -5.15
CA ASN A 76 -5.71 12.01 -6.61
C ASN A 76 -4.35 12.50 -7.08
N ASN A 77 -3.50 13.07 -6.23
CA ASN A 77 -2.20 13.61 -6.63
C ASN A 77 -1.14 13.42 -5.53
N ALA A 78 -0.91 12.17 -5.13
CA ALA A 78 0.03 11.89 -4.06
C ALA A 78 1.49 11.99 -4.54
N THR A 79 2.23 12.94 -4.00
CA THR A 79 3.68 13.12 -4.16
C THR A 79 4.45 12.92 -2.85
N SER A 80 3.74 12.81 -1.73
CA SER A 80 4.28 12.48 -0.40
C SER A 80 3.24 11.76 0.47
N PHE A 81 3.68 11.16 1.58
CA PHE A 81 2.81 10.49 2.55
C PHE A 81 1.72 11.40 3.11
N ASP A 82 2.01 12.70 3.28
CA ASP A 82 1.04 13.69 3.77
C ASP A 82 -0.19 13.83 2.87
N ASN A 83 -0.08 13.49 1.57
CA ASN A 83 -1.22 13.53 0.67
C ASN A 83 -2.25 12.43 0.93
N PHE A 84 -1.93 11.47 1.80
CA PHE A 84 -2.84 10.43 2.29
C PHE A 84 -3.42 10.75 3.67
N LEU A 85 -3.26 11.99 4.16
CA LEU A 85 -3.85 12.44 5.42
C LEU A 85 -5.06 13.36 5.16
N SER A 86 -6.07 13.27 6.01
CA SER A 86 -7.18 14.22 6.11
C SER A 86 -7.38 14.55 7.57
N ASP A 87 -7.26 15.83 7.95
CA ASP A 87 -7.33 16.30 9.33
C ASP A 87 -6.37 15.57 10.30
N GLY A 88 -5.22 15.11 9.79
CA GLY A 88 -4.21 14.37 10.55
C GLY A 88 -4.44 12.86 10.62
N GLU A 89 -5.56 12.36 10.10
CA GLU A 89 -5.91 10.94 10.06
C GLU A 89 -5.61 10.33 8.69
N GLN A 90 -5.21 9.06 8.66
CA GLN A 90 -4.90 8.36 7.41
C GLN A 90 -6.17 8.07 6.61
N LEU A 91 -6.14 8.40 5.31
CA LEU A 91 -7.18 8.05 4.34
C LEU A 91 -7.09 6.58 3.99
N VAL A 92 -7.56 5.72 4.88
CA VAL A 92 -7.57 4.26 4.72
C VAL A 92 -8.75 3.83 3.85
N ALA A 93 -8.46 3.20 2.72
CA ALA A 93 -9.46 2.67 1.79
C ALA A 93 -9.75 1.18 2.00
N ALA A 94 -8.84 0.44 2.63
CA ALA A 94 -9.08 -0.93 3.09
C ALA A 94 -8.32 -1.17 4.38
N SER A 95 -8.99 -1.81 5.33
CA SER A 95 -8.39 -2.24 6.58
C SER A 95 -7.34 -3.32 6.34
N PHE A 96 -6.37 -3.34 7.25
CA PHE A 96 -5.37 -4.40 7.36
C PHE A 96 -6.00 -5.79 7.21
N THR A 97 -5.48 -6.56 6.24
CA THR A 97 -5.77 -7.99 6.10
C THR A 97 -4.49 -8.76 6.34
N GLU A 98 -4.58 -9.87 7.09
CA GLU A 98 -3.47 -10.80 7.28
C GLU A 98 -3.72 -12.04 6.42
N GLU A 99 -2.67 -12.52 5.76
CA GLU A 99 -2.71 -13.75 5.01
C GLU A 99 -1.47 -14.60 5.31
N HIS A 100 -1.73 -15.90 5.50
CA HIS A 100 -0.76 -16.87 6.00
C HIS A 100 -0.05 -17.64 4.89
N SER A 101 -0.39 -17.36 3.63
CA SER A 101 0.26 -17.97 2.48
C SER A 101 1.10 -16.97 1.67
N ASN A 102 2.08 -17.50 0.93
CA ASN A 102 3.07 -16.74 0.17
C ASN A 102 2.83 -16.82 -1.34
N ARG A 103 1.63 -16.41 -1.77
CA ARG A 103 1.19 -16.54 -3.17
C ARG A 103 0.60 -15.24 -3.67
N THR A 104 -0.15 -15.37 -4.76
CA THR A 104 -0.98 -14.30 -5.31
C THR A 104 -2.34 -14.29 -4.61
N PHE A 105 -2.79 -13.13 -4.19
CA PHE A 105 -4.05 -12.88 -3.50
C PHE A 105 -4.87 -11.83 -4.22
N CYS A 106 -6.17 -12.06 -4.30
CA CYS A 106 -7.13 -11.09 -4.79
C CYS A 106 -7.96 -10.59 -3.61
N LEU A 107 -7.77 -9.34 -3.23
CA LEU A 107 -8.54 -8.69 -2.18
C LEU A 107 -9.70 -7.94 -2.82
N PRO A 108 -10.96 -8.26 -2.46
CA PRO A 108 -12.09 -7.43 -2.84
C PRO A 108 -11.86 -6.01 -2.35
N PHE A 109 -12.03 -5.04 -3.24
CA PHE A 109 -11.78 -3.64 -2.92
C PHE A 109 -12.96 -2.81 -3.42
N ASP A 110 -13.62 -2.15 -2.48
CA ASP A 110 -14.77 -1.29 -2.76
C ASP A 110 -14.45 0.11 -2.22
N ILE A 111 -13.95 0.94 -3.12
CA ILE A 111 -13.56 2.31 -2.78
C ILE A 111 -14.81 3.17 -2.57
N ALA A 112 -15.91 2.85 -3.25
CA ALA A 112 -17.19 3.53 -3.05
C ALA A 112 -17.75 3.33 -1.64
N ALA A 113 -17.36 2.24 -0.95
CA ALA A 113 -17.70 2.02 0.45
C ALA A 113 -16.93 2.95 1.41
N VAL A 114 -15.88 3.62 0.93
CA VAL A 114 -15.02 4.50 1.74
C VAL A 114 -15.34 5.95 1.37
N ASN A 115 -15.75 6.74 2.36
CA ASN A 115 -16.15 8.13 2.16
C ASN A 115 -14.94 9.08 2.02
N ILE A 116 -14.01 8.78 1.09
CA ILE A 116 -12.81 9.57 0.84
C ILE A 116 -13.14 10.73 -0.11
N PRO A 117 -12.98 12.00 0.29
CA PRO A 117 -13.33 13.16 -0.55
C PRO A 117 -12.59 13.25 -1.89
N ALA A 118 -11.43 12.60 -2.00
CA ALA A 118 -10.67 12.52 -3.25
C ALA A 118 -11.33 11.62 -4.31
N VAL A 119 -12.32 10.80 -3.94
CA VAL A 119 -13.07 9.95 -4.86
C VAL A 119 -14.22 10.76 -5.43
N THR A 120 -14.04 11.37 -6.60
CA THR A 120 -15.12 12.08 -7.28
C THR A 120 -16.16 11.11 -7.83
N THR A 121 -17.41 11.55 -7.96
CA THR A 121 -18.62 10.79 -8.34
C THR A 121 -18.60 10.13 -9.73
N ASP A 122 -17.50 10.24 -10.46
CA ASP A 122 -17.29 9.50 -11.69
C ASP A 122 -17.02 8.04 -11.30
N ARG A 123 -17.70 7.08 -11.96
CA ARG A 123 -17.69 5.63 -11.64
C ARG A 123 -16.29 4.96 -11.65
N TRP A 124 -15.21 5.71 -11.76
CA TRP A 124 -13.85 5.24 -11.93
C TRP A 124 -12.82 6.15 -11.24
N LEU A 125 -11.84 5.56 -10.56
CA LEU A 125 -10.63 6.24 -10.10
C LEU A 125 -9.54 6.15 -11.16
N LYS A 126 -8.79 7.24 -11.33
CA LYS A 126 -7.59 7.26 -12.18
C LYS A 126 -6.37 6.85 -11.35
N TYR A 127 -5.88 5.62 -11.50
CA TYR A 127 -5.23 4.93 -10.38
C TYR A 127 -3.71 4.77 -10.37
N HIS A 128 -2.93 5.30 -11.32
CA HIS A 128 -1.46 5.15 -11.21
C HIS A 128 -0.90 5.84 -9.95
N ASP A 129 -1.54 6.91 -9.46
CA ASP A 129 -0.98 7.72 -8.38
C ASP A 129 -1.76 7.64 -7.07
N SER A 130 -2.83 6.86 -7.08
CA SER A 130 -3.88 6.96 -6.08
C SER A 130 -3.94 5.79 -5.14
N ILE A 131 -3.00 4.85 -5.21
CA ILE A 131 -2.98 3.68 -4.34
C ILE A 131 -1.52 3.45 -3.98
N CYS A 132 -1.14 3.81 -2.76
CA CYS A 132 0.17 3.44 -2.22
C CYS A 132 -0.02 2.55 -1.00
N PHE A 133 0.84 1.54 -0.95
CA PHE A 133 0.86 0.46 0.02
C PHE A 133 1.91 0.78 1.07
N HIS A 134 1.58 0.55 2.33
CA HIS A 134 2.45 0.75 3.48
C HIS A 134 2.59 -0.55 4.25
#